data_AF-A0A440IAV3-F1
#
_entry.id   AF-A0A440IAV3-F1
#
_cell.length_a   1.000
_cell.length_b   1.000
_cell.length_c   1.000
_cell.angle_alpha   90.00
_cell.angle_beta   90.00
_cell.angle_gamma   90.00
#
_symmetry.space_group_name_H-M   'P 1'
#
loop_
_entity.id
_entity.type
_entity.pdbx_description
1 polymer ?
#
loop_
_entity_poly.entity_id
_entity_poly.type
_entity_poly.pdbx_seq_one_letter_code
_entity_poly.pdbx_strand_id
1 'polypeptide(L)'
;QRHMDCRPDTAKALRMFLDTITALQSANDYGRNALEVLDQKVGWHRLLRMKPELESMVEDKEASPLALAGEQYATVSKYAGAFLQAFTFQSARRHDPLLAAISLLKRLCAESRRTLPDRVPVTHLSQADRRLIFGQGRPDRRLYEIATLAALRDRLRSADIWVDGSRSFRPINEHLMPRSTFTTMKDEERLGLGVQGDGAKWLAEARQMLDFNLKRLAHRARSGKLEGVRLEAGTLIVTPIAGDVPAAAEELNAEISDMYPMVEVPDLLREVHDWTGFADHFTHVRTGDVPRNASAMLAGVLADANNLGSKRMASASKGISAHQIGW
;
A
#
# COMPACT_ATOMS: atom_id res chain seq x y z
N GLN A 1 35.72 -25.79 7.59
CA GLN A 1 35.35 -26.66 6.44
C GLN A 1 34.26 -26.08 5.52
N ARG A 2 33.07 -25.64 5.99
CA ARG A 2 31.92 -25.28 5.12
C ARG A 2 32.14 -24.18 4.05
N HIS A 3 33.14 -23.30 4.19
CA HIS A 3 33.41 -22.25 3.21
C HIS A 3 34.21 -22.70 1.97
N MET A 4 34.83 -23.89 1.97
CA MET A 4 35.60 -24.36 0.81
C MET A 4 34.73 -25.08 -0.23
N ASP A 5 33.63 -25.70 0.18
CA ASP A 5 32.74 -26.46 -0.72
C ASP A 5 31.81 -25.56 -1.57
N CYS A 6 31.50 -24.33 -1.15
CA CYS A 6 30.62 -23.42 -1.92
C CYS A 6 31.31 -22.67 -3.08
N ARG A 7 32.66 -22.65 -3.12
CA ARG A 7 33.42 -21.96 -4.17
C ARG A 7 33.29 -22.59 -5.57
N PRO A 8 33.36 -23.92 -5.75
CA PRO A 8 33.17 -24.52 -7.08
C PRO A 8 31.77 -24.29 -7.66
N ASP A 9 30.72 -24.30 -6.81
CA ASP A 9 29.33 -24.13 -7.26
C ASP A 9 29.01 -22.68 -7.64
N THR A 10 29.56 -21.70 -6.92
CA THR A 10 29.41 -20.26 -7.26
C THR A 10 30.08 -19.90 -8.59
N ALA A 11 31.28 -20.41 -8.86
CA ALA A 11 31.98 -20.15 -10.12
C ALA A 11 31.25 -20.78 -11.32
N LYS A 12 30.67 -21.96 -11.14
CA LYS A 12 29.86 -22.65 -12.15
C LYS A 12 28.57 -21.88 -12.46
N ALA A 13 27.88 -21.39 -11.42
CA ALA A 13 26.67 -20.57 -11.56
C ALA A 13 26.94 -19.24 -12.29
N LEU A 14 28.02 -18.53 -11.90
CA LEU A 14 28.41 -17.26 -12.55
C LEU A 14 28.83 -17.45 -14.01
N ARG A 15 29.55 -18.54 -14.32
CA ARG A 15 29.92 -18.86 -15.70
C ARG A 15 28.68 -19.17 -16.55
N MET A 16 27.72 -19.91 -16.01
CA MET A 16 26.47 -20.21 -16.72
C MET A 16 25.61 -18.95 -16.94
N PHE A 17 25.60 -18.01 -16.00
CA PHE A 17 24.95 -16.71 -16.16
C PHE A 17 25.61 -15.86 -17.26
N LEU A 18 26.95 -15.82 -17.28
CA LEU A 18 27.72 -15.13 -18.33
C LEU A 18 27.47 -15.75 -19.72
N ASP A 19 27.43 -17.07 -19.81
CA ASP A 19 27.15 -17.79 -21.07
C ASP A 19 25.72 -17.48 -21.56
N THR A 20 24.77 -17.33 -20.65
CA THR A 20 23.38 -16.96 -20.96
C THR A 20 23.28 -15.53 -21.50
N ILE A 21 23.93 -14.56 -20.84
CA ILE A 21 23.99 -13.16 -21.32
C ILE A 21 24.64 -13.10 -22.70
N THR A 22 25.74 -13.84 -22.89
CA THR A 22 26.48 -13.88 -24.15
C THR A 22 25.65 -14.52 -25.27
N ALA A 23 24.86 -15.55 -24.97
CA ALA A 23 23.94 -16.18 -25.91
C ALA A 23 22.82 -15.20 -26.34
N LEU A 24 22.20 -14.51 -25.38
CA LEU A 24 21.16 -13.52 -25.63
C LEU A 24 21.68 -12.31 -26.41
N GLN A 25 22.87 -11.81 -26.07
CA GLN A 25 23.53 -10.73 -26.80
C GLN A 25 23.78 -11.15 -28.26
N SER A 26 24.31 -12.36 -28.48
CA SER A 26 24.51 -12.85 -29.85
C SER A 26 23.20 -13.05 -30.61
N ALA A 27 22.12 -13.43 -29.94
CA ALA A 27 20.82 -13.54 -30.59
C ALA A 27 20.31 -12.16 -31.04
N ASN A 28 20.49 -11.14 -30.21
CA ASN A 28 20.14 -9.76 -30.52
C ASN A 28 20.99 -9.18 -31.66
N ASP A 29 22.31 -9.36 -31.61
CA ASP A 29 23.25 -8.80 -32.60
C ASP A 29 23.05 -9.40 -34.01
N TYR A 30 22.63 -10.66 -34.08
CA TYR A 30 22.41 -11.37 -35.36
C TYR A 30 20.93 -11.52 -35.72
N GLY A 31 20.00 -10.88 -34.99
CA GLY A 31 18.56 -10.93 -35.27
C GLY A 31 17.95 -12.33 -35.21
N ARG A 32 18.52 -13.23 -34.39
CA ARG A 32 18.07 -14.63 -34.24
C ARG A 32 17.10 -14.79 -33.08
N ASN A 33 16.34 -15.88 -33.09
CA ASN A 33 15.47 -16.22 -31.97
C ASN A 33 16.30 -16.47 -30.70
N ALA A 34 16.04 -15.68 -29.66
CA ALA A 34 16.78 -15.71 -28.40
C ALA A 34 16.68 -17.06 -27.68
N LEU A 35 15.52 -17.73 -27.73
CA LEU A 35 15.30 -19.01 -27.07
C LEU A 35 16.03 -20.14 -27.78
N GLU A 36 16.06 -20.13 -29.11
CA GLU A 36 16.79 -21.14 -29.90
C GLU A 36 18.31 -21.03 -29.70
N VAL A 37 18.85 -19.80 -29.71
CA VAL A 37 20.29 -19.57 -29.48
C VAL A 37 20.69 -19.92 -28.04
N LEU A 38 19.84 -19.63 -27.08
CA LEU A 38 20.06 -19.95 -25.66
C LEU A 38 19.99 -21.46 -25.42
N ASP A 39 19.04 -22.17 -26.03
CA ASP A 39 18.97 -23.63 -25.94
C ASP A 39 20.17 -24.30 -26.62
N GLN A 40 20.62 -23.80 -27.77
CA GLN A 40 21.82 -24.31 -28.46
C GLN A 40 23.11 -24.09 -27.68
N LYS A 41 23.30 -22.92 -27.06
CA LYS A 41 24.58 -22.56 -26.40
C LYS A 41 24.65 -22.97 -24.94
N VAL A 42 23.55 -22.86 -24.20
CA VAL A 42 23.52 -23.07 -22.74
C VAL A 42 22.64 -24.27 -22.36
N GLY A 43 21.58 -24.52 -23.13
CA GLY A 43 20.58 -25.56 -22.87
C GLY A 43 19.51 -25.09 -21.90
N TRP A 44 18.29 -24.91 -22.38
CA TRP A 44 17.16 -24.38 -21.61
C TRP A 44 16.87 -25.23 -20.37
N HIS A 45 16.86 -26.56 -20.55
CA HIS A 45 16.64 -27.50 -19.45
C HIS A 45 17.77 -27.51 -18.42
N ARG A 46 19.00 -27.17 -18.81
CA ARG A 46 20.15 -27.07 -17.91
C ARG A 46 20.05 -25.80 -17.05
N LEU A 47 19.63 -24.69 -17.65
CA LEU A 47 19.31 -23.44 -16.94
C LEU A 47 18.22 -23.64 -15.89
N LEU A 48 17.11 -24.28 -16.26
CA LEU A 48 16.01 -24.54 -15.34
C LEU A 48 16.40 -25.43 -14.16
N ARG A 49 17.30 -26.41 -14.36
CA ARG A 49 17.78 -27.27 -13.27
C ARG A 49 18.65 -26.54 -12.25
N MET A 50 19.30 -25.45 -12.65
CA MET A 50 20.14 -24.65 -11.75
C MET A 50 19.34 -23.58 -10.99
N LYS A 51 18.06 -23.35 -11.35
CA LYS A 51 17.18 -22.39 -10.68
C LYS A 51 17.12 -22.56 -9.15
N PRO A 52 16.84 -23.75 -8.58
CA PRO A 52 16.77 -23.90 -7.11
C PRO A 52 18.12 -23.69 -6.41
N GLU A 53 19.23 -24.05 -7.06
CA GLU A 53 20.58 -23.78 -6.52
C GLU A 53 20.87 -22.27 -6.50
N LEU A 54 20.49 -21.55 -7.56
CA LEU A 54 20.59 -20.09 -7.62
C LEU A 54 19.69 -19.40 -6.61
N GLU A 55 18.44 -19.84 -6.45
CA GLU A 55 17.49 -19.31 -5.47
C GLU A 55 18.03 -19.48 -4.04
N SER A 56 18.52 -20.67 -3.68
CA SER A 56 19.16 -20.91 -2.39
C SER A 56 20.43 -20.06 -2.19
N MET A 57 21.24 -19.87 -3.23
CA MET A 57 22.44 -19.02 -3.16
C MET A 57 22.12 -17.54 -3.02
N VAL A 58 20.99 -17.06 -3.55
CA VAL A 58 20.50 -15.69 -3.43
C VAL A 58 19.88 -15.48 -2.05
N GLU A 59 19.04 -16.40 -1.58
CA GLU A 59 18.46 -16.36 -0.23
C GLU A 59 19.55 -16.37 0.87
N ASP A 60 20.62 -17.14 0.70
CA ASP A 60 21.75 -17.18 1.64
C ASP A 60 22.68 -15.95 1.56
N LYS A 61 22.64 -15.19 0.45
CA LYS A 61 23.54 -14.04 0.21
C LYS A 61 22.86 -12.69 0.18
N GLU A 62 21.53 -12.60 0.17
CA GLU A 62 20.86 -11.34 0.47
C GLU A 62 21.22 -10.97 1.91
N ALA A 63 22.17 -10.04 2.04
CA ALA A 63 22.59 -9.55 3.33
C ALA A 63 21.34 -9.05 4.06
N SER A 64 21.07 -9.61 5.24
CA SER A 64 19.92 -9.22 6.04
C SER A 64 19.84 -7.69 6.08
N PRO A 65 18.67 -7.07 5.78
CA PRO A 65 18.52 -5.62 5.82
C PRO A 65 19.00 -5.02 7.16
N LEU A 66 18.87 -5.77 8.25
CA LEU A 66 19.38 -5.39 9.57
C LEU A 66 20.91 -5.41 9.66
N ALA A 67 21.57 -6.40 9.03
CA ALA A 67 23.02 -6.47 8.98
C ALA A 67 23.63 -5.31 8.18
N LEU A 68 23.03 -4.98 7.02
CA LEU A 68 23.41 -3.81 6.23
C LEU A 68 23.18 -2.51 6.99
N ALA A 69 22.03 -2.36 7.66
CA ALA A 69 21.77 -1.21 8.50
C ALA A 69 22.76 -1.11 9.68
N GLY A 70 23.24 -2.25 10.18
CA GLY A 70 24.28 -2.37 11.19
C GLY A 70 25.58 -1.63 10.85
N GLU A 71 25.96 -1.58 9.57
CA GLU A 71 27.15 -0.87 9.10
C GLU A 71 27.03 0.65 9.32
N GLN A 72 25.81 1.19 9.26
CA GLN A 72 25.51 2.60 9.48
C GLN A 72 25.27 2.96 10.95
N TYR A 73 25.49 2.02 11.88
CA TYR A 73 25.27 2.24 13.31
C TYR A 73 26.00 3.46 13.86
N ALA A 74 27.24 3.71 13.40
CA ALA A 74 28.03 4.86 13.84
C ALA A 74 27.37 6.20 13.49
N THR A 75 26.60 6.26 12.42
CA THR A 75 25.82 7.45 12.02
C THR A 75 24.57 7.58 12.88
N VAL A 76 23.82 6.49 13.03
CA VAL A 76 22.56 6.47 13.78
C VAL A 76 22.77 6.76 15.28
N SER A 77 23.77 6.15 15.89
CA SER A 77 24.05 6.29 17.32
C SER A 77 24.42 7.71 17.77
N LYS A 78 24.89 8.57 16.85
CA LYS A 78 25.20 9.98 17.15
C LYS A 78 23.98 10.79 17.58
N TYR A 79 22.80 10.47 17.03
CA TYR A 79 21.57 11.21 17.29
C TYR A 79 20.48 10.37 17.96
N ALA A 80 20.55 9.03 17.89
CA ALA A 80 19.53 8.14 18.45
C ALA A 80 19.23 8.42 19.93
N GLY A 81 20.28 8.59 20.75
CA GLY A 81 20.10 8.90 22.17
C GLY A 81 19.37 10.22 22.40
N ALA A 82 19.82 11.30 21.74
CA ALA A 82 19.19 12.62 21.86
C ALA A 82 17.75 12.62 21.33
N PHE A 83 17.50 11.95 20.20
CA PHE A 83 16.17 11.77 19.63
C PHE A 83 15.22 11.07 20.59
N LEU A 84 15.63 9.92 21.14
CA LEU A 84 14.80 9.18 22.08
C LEU A 84 14.53 9.99 23.36
N GLN A 85 15.49 10.79 23.83
CA GLN A 85 15.29 11.62 25.03
C GLN A 85 14.38 12.84 24.77
N ALA A 86 14.44 13.43 23.58
CA ALA A 86 13.67 14.61 23.22
C ALA A 86 12.16 14.34 23.11
N PHE A 87 11.76 13.11 22.80
CA PHE A 87 10.36 12.76 22.52
C PHE A 87 9.75 11.81 23.56
N THR A 88 8.50 12.10 23.92
CA THR A 88 7.64 11.23 24.72
C THR A 88 6.76 10.42 23.78
N PHE A 89 6.99 9.11 23.74
CA PHE A 89 6.23 8.18 22.90
C PHE A 89 5.09 7.55 23.71
N GLN A 90 3.91 7.46 23.10
CA GLN A 90 2.71 6.86 23.69
C GLN A 90 2.14 5.79 22.75
N SER A 91 1.39 4.84 23.31
CA SER A 91 0.74 3.74 22.58
C SER A 91 -0.66 3.52 23.15
N ALA A 92 -1.58 3.05 22.30
CA ALA A 92 -2.91 2.67 22.74
C ALA A 92 -2.90 1.42 23.63
N ARG A 93 -1.81 0.64 23.59
CA ARG A 93 -1.63 -0.59 24.36
C ARG A 93 -1.12 -0.24 25.76
N ARG A 94 -1.82 -0.70 26.81
CA ARG A 94 -1.43 -0.49 28.23
C ARG A 94 -0.01 -0.98 28.56
N HIS A 95 0.44 -2.06 27.91
CA HIS A 95 1.78 -2.64 28.10
C HIS A 95 2.44 -2.87 26.74
N ASP A 96 2.82 -1.80 26.06
CA ASP A 96 3.45 -1.91 24.75
C ASP A 96 4.91 -2.40 24.87
N PRO A 97 5.27 -3.54 24.26
CA PRO A 97 6.62 -4.08 24.34
C PRO A 97 7.68 -3.19 23.69
N LEU A 98 7.31 -2.42 22.66
CA LEU A 98 8.24 -1.52 21.98
C LEU A 98 8.52 -0.29 22.85
N LEU A 99 7.53 0.23 23.58
CA LEU A 99 7.78 1.31 24.55
C LEU A 99 8.70 0.83 25.67
N ALA A 100 8.55 -0.40 26.16
CA ALA A 100 9.49 -0.98 27.12
C ALA A 100 10.93 -1.08 26.57
N ALA A 101 11.08 -1.47 25.30
CA ALA A 101 12.37 -1.49 24.60
C ALA A 101 12.97 -0.08 24.46
N ILE A 102 12.17 0.92 24.12
CA ILE A 102 12.58 2.33 24.03
C ILE A 102 13.02 2.85 25.40
N SER A 103 12.26 2.59 26.47
CA SER A 103 12.65 2.96 27.83
C SER A 103 13.97 2.31 28.25
N LEU A 104 14.23 1.07 27.82
CA LEU A 104 15.54 0.44 28.01
C LEU A 104 16.64 1.18 27.24
N LEU A 105 16.44 1.49 25.96
CA LEU A 105 17.41 2.23 25.15
C LEU A 105 17.70 3.63 25.71
N LYS A 106 16.68 4.36 26.15
CA LYS A 106 16.84 5.67 26.82
C LYS A 106 17.79 5.57 28.02
N ARG A 107 17.62 4.55 28.87
CA ARG A 107 18.51 4.29 30.02
C ARG A 107 19.93 3.93 29.59
N LEU A 108 20.08 3.04 28.60
CA LEU A 108 21.39 2.63 28.09
C LEU A 108 22.17 3.78 27.43
N CYS A 109 21.48 4.72 26.80
CA CYS A 109 22.07 5.96 26.28
C CYS A 109 22.48 6.90 27.41
N ALA A 110 21.61 7.12 28.41
CA ALA A 110 21.92 7.98 29.56
C ALA A 110 23.11 7.46 30.39
N GLU A 111 23.19 6.14 30.60
CA GLU A 111 24.26 5.50 31.36
C GLU A 111 25.50 5.15 30.52
N SER A 112 25.48 5.46 29.21
CA SER A 112 26.55 5.12 28.26
C SER A 112 26.98 3.63 28.28
N ARG A 113 26.06 2.72 28.63
CA ARG A 113 26.36 1.29 28.82
C ARG A 113 26.46 0.53 27.50
N ARG A 114 27.64 0.03 27.15
CA ARG A 114 27.85 -0.66 25.86
C ARG A 114 27.20 -2.05 25.74
N THR A 115 26.75 -2.64 26.83
CA THR A 115 26.17 -4.00 26.87
C THR A 115 24.66 -3.97 27.12
N LEU A 116 23.95 -4.93 26.54
CA LEU A 116 22.55 -5.18 26.86
C LEU A 116 22.43 -5.93 28.21
N PRO A 117 21.39 -5.68 29.02
CA PRO A 117 21.11 -6.47 30.22
C PRO A 117 20.67 -7.90 29.88
N ASP A 118 20.67 -8.81 30.87
CA ASP A 118 20.21 -10.20 30.67
C ASP A 118 18.73 -10.31 30.28
N ARG A 119 17.90 -9.36 30.75
CA ARG A 119 16.48 -9.26 30.38
C ARG A 119 16.25 -8.10 29.42
N VAL A 120 16.19 -8.42 28.13
CA VAL A 120 15.90 -7.47 27.05
C VAL A 120 14.50 -7.72 26.51
N PRO A 121 13.64 -6.70 26.33
CA PRO A 121 12.39 -6.85 25.60
C PRO A 121 12.67 -7.21 24.14
N VAL A 122 12.11 -8.31 23.63
CA VAL A 122 12.36 -8.79 22.25
C VAL A 122 11.08 -8.99 21.44
N THR A 123 9.92 -8.84 22.07
CA THR A 123 8.61 -9.16 21.49
C THR A 123 8.24 -8.26 20.32
N HIS A 124 8.82 -7.07 20.20
CA HIS A 124 8.66 -6.17 19.05
C HIS A 124 9.49 -6.58 17.83
N LEU A 125 10.46 -7.49 17.98
CA LEU A 125 11.37 -7.92 16.92
C LEU A 125 10.83 -9.13 16.16
N SER A 126 11.15 -9.24 14.88
CA SER A 126 10.88 -10.42 14.06
C SER A 126 11.73 -11.63 14.49
N GLN A 127 11.32 -12.85 14.09
CA GLN A 127 12.11 -14.05 14.41
C GLN A 127 13.51 -14.02 13.75
N ALA A 128 13.62 -13.47 12.54
CA ALA A 128 14.88 -13.32 11.83
C ALA A 128 15.83 -12.37 12.58
N ASP A 129 15.34 -11.19 12.99
CA ASP A 129 16.15 -10.21 13.73
C ASP A 129 16.61 -10.77 15.07
N ARG A 130 15.74 -11.50 15.79
CA ARG A 130 16.11 -12.17 17.04
C ARG A 130 17.27 -13.15 16.84
N ARG A 131 17.25 -13.95 15.76
CA ARG A 131 18.35 -14.88 15.46
C ARG A 131 19.66 -14.14 15.20
N LEU A 132 19.62 -13.01 14.51
CA LEU A 132 20.81 -12.20 14.23
C LEU A 132 21.37 -11.52 15.47
N ILE A 133 20.49 -10.95 16.30
CA ILE A 133 20.88 -10.20 17.52
C ILE A 133 21.43 -11.15 18.60
N PHE A 134 20.83 -12.33 18.78
CA PHE A 134 21.15 -13.26 19.87
C PHE A 134 21.96 -14.49 19.43
N GLY A 135 22.21 -14.70 18.13
CA GLY A 135 22.79 -15.93 17.60
C GLY A 135 24.29 -16.13 17.86
N GLN A 136 25.05 -15.05 18.10
CA GLN A 136 26.51 -15.09 18.25
C GLN A 136 26.98 -15.11 19.73
N GLY A 137 26.17 -15.71 20.61
CA GLY A 137 26.46 -15.89 22.04
C GLY A 137 26.22 -14.64 22.89
N ARG A 138 26.89 -13.51 22.60
CA ARG A 138 26.60 -12.23 23.26
C ARG A 138 25.60 -11.41 22.42
N PRO A 139 24.51 -10.90 23.02
CA PRO A 139 23.55 -10.06 22.32
C PRO A 139 24.21 -8.81 21.74
N ASP A 140 24.02 -8.57 20.44
CA ASP A 140 24.56 -7.37 19.79
C ASP A 140 23.66 -6.16 20.06
N ARG A 141 24.16 -5.22 20.90
CA ARG A 141 23.48 -3.95 21.19
C ARG A 141 23.20 -3.14 19.92
N ARG A 142 24.13 -3.11 18.97
CA ARG A 142 24.04 -2.24 17.79
C ARG A 142 22.87 -2.65 16.90
N LEU A 143 22.78 -3.96 16.63
CA LEU A 143 21.69 -4.55 15.87
C LEU A 143 20.37 -4.42 16.61
N TYR A 144 20.35 -4.60 17.93
CA TYR A 144 19.14 -4.41 18.73
C TYR A 144 18.63 -2.96 18.69
N GLU A 145 19.52 -1.97 18.80
CA GLU A 145 19.18 -0.55 18.76
C GLU A 145 18.60 -0.18 17.40
N ILE A 146 19.24 -0.60 16.31
CA ILE A 146 18.76 -0.36 14.94
C ILE A 146 17.41 -1.03 14.70
N ALA A 147 17.27 -2.30 15.06
CA ALA A 147 16.02 -3.03 14.87
C ALA A 147 14.86 -2.40 15.67
N THR A 148 15.14 -1.90 16.87
CA THR A 148 14.15 -1.20 17.70
C THR A 148 13.77 0.15 17.10
N LEU A 149 14.73 0.91 16.56
CA LEU A 149 14.46 2.18 15.87
C LEU A 149 13.69 1.97 14.56
N ALA A 150 13.99 0.90 13.81
CA ALA A 150 13.23 0.53 12.63
C ALA A 150 11.78 0.18 12.98
N ALA A 151 11.56 -0.63 14.03
CA ALA A 151 10.23 -0.93 14.54
C ALA A 151 9.48 0.33 14.99
N LEU A 152 10.17 1.28 15.64
CA LEU A 152 9.59 2.58 16.01
C LEU A 152 9.19 3.41 14.79
N ARG A 153 10.03 3.50 13.76
CA ARG A 153 9.71 4.19 12.50
C ARG A 153 8.42 3.64 11.89
N ASP A 154 8.29 2.33 11.81
CA ASP A 154 7.14 1.69 11.16
C ASP A 154 5.86 1.83 12.01
N ARG A 155 5.99 1.84 13.34
CA ARG A 155 4.88 2.09 14.29
C ARG A 155 4.43 3.55 14.32
N LEU A 156 5.34 4.50 14.11
CA LEU A 156 5.01 5.92 13.93
C LEU A 156 4.27 6.15 12.60
N ARG A 157 4.72 5.50 11.52
CA ARG A 157 4.06 5.56 10.21
C ARG A 157 2.63 5.00 10.21
N SER A 158 2.40 3.95 10.99
CA SER A 158 1.07 3.34 11.16
C SER A 158 0.21 4.02 12.21
N ALA A 159 0.70 5.07 12.88
CA ALA A 159 0.05 5.76 13.99
C ALA A 159 -0.32 4.86 15.20
N ASP A 160 0.28 3.67 15.31
CA ASP A 160 0.13 2.78 16.45
C ASP A 160 0.90 3.28 17.69
N ILE A 161 2.01 3.98 17.44
CA ILE A 161 2.71 4.78 18.44
C ILE A 161 2.67 6.24 17.96
N TRP A 162 2.50 7.16 18.90
CA TRP A 162 2.49 8.58 18.62
C TRP A 162 3.42 9.35 19.56
N VAL A 163 3.69 10.60 19.19
CA VAL A 163 4.54 11.51 19.96
C VAL A 163 3.65 12.53 20.64
N ASP A 164 3.78 12.65 21.95
CA ASP A 164 3.05 13.65 22.73
C ASP A 164 3.36 15.07 22.21
N GLY A 165 2.30 15.88 22.05
CA GLY A 165 2.39 17.23 21.47
C GLY A 165 2.51 17.31 19.94
N SER A 166 2.67 16.20 19.21
CA SER A 166 2.69 16.22 17.74
C SER A 166 1.31 16.53 17.17
N ARG A 167 1.23 17.22 16.01
CA ARG A 167 -0.04 17.39 15.25
C ARG A 167 -0.25 16.33 14.18
N SER A 168 0.83 15.76 13.64
CA SER A 168 0.80 14.79 12.55
C SER A 168 0.85 13.33 13.03
N PHE A 169 1.37 13.11 14.24
CA PHE A 169 1.44 11.78 14.86
C PHE A 169 0.58 11.83 16.12
N ARG A 170 -0.74 11.65 15.97
CA ARG A 170 -1.72 11.55 17.07
C ARG A 170 -2.58 10.30 16.91
N PRO A 171 -3.10 9.73 18.00
CA PRO A 171 -4.07 8.66 17.90
C PRO A 171 -5.36 9.24 17.32
N ILE A 172 -5.98 8.53 16.38
CA ILE A 172 -7.26 8.97 15.77
C ILE A 172 -8.33 9.27 16.82
N ASN A 173 -8.29 8.55 17.94
CA ASN A 173 -9.23 8.69 19.05
C ASN A 173 -9.16 10.07 19.74
N GLU A 174 -8.04 10.79 19.69
CA GLU A 174 -7.96 12.18 20.21
C GLU A 174 -8.76 13.17 19.35
N HIS A 175 -8.99 12.85 18.08
CA HIS A 175 -9.89 13.63 17.22
C HIS A 175 -11.36 13.31 17.45
N LEU A 176 -11.64 12.22 18.17
CA LEU A 176 -12.99 11.80 18.50
C LEU A 176 -13.40 12.32 19.87
N MET A 177 -14.69 12.53 20.04
CA MET A 177 -15.26 12.82 21.36
C MET A 177 -14.94 11.67 22.33
N PRO A 178 -14.46 11.96 23.56
CA PRO A 178 -14.25 10.93 24.56
C PRO A 178 -15.53 10.12 24.79
N ARG A 179 -15.40 8.80 24.95
CA ARG A 179 -16.57 7.91 25.11
C ARG A 179 -17.47 8.30 26.29
N SER A 180 -16.88 8.77 27.38
CA SER A 180 -17.64 9.26 28.55
C SER A 180 -18.50 10.46 28.16
N THR A 181 -17.90 11.47 27.54
CA THR A 181 -18.60 12.65 27.03
C THR A 181 -19.68 12.28 26.02
N PHE A 182 -19.38 11.36 25.10
CA PHE A 182 -20.36 10.87 24.13
C PHE A 182 -21.55 10.20 24.82
N THR A 183 -21.30 9.35 25.82
CA THR A 183 -22.37 8.65 26.56
C THR A 183 -23.26 9.65 27.29
N THR A 184 -22.67 10.62 28.00
CA THR A 184 -23.40 11.71 28.66
C THR A 184 -24.22 12.52 27.66
N MET A 185 -23.62 12.94 26.53
CA MET A 185 -24.33 13.72 25.52
C MET A 185 -25.43 12.91 24.80
N LYS A 186 -25.25 11.60 24.67
CA LYS A 186 -26.26 10.70 24.11
C LYS A 186 -27.45 10.58 25.05
N ASP A 187 -27.21 10.37 26.35
CA ASP A 187 -28.24 10.21 27.36
C ASP A 187 -29.00 11.54 27.59
N GLU A 188 -28.34 12.68 27.44
CA GLU A 188 -28.94 14.02 27.49
C GLU A 188 -29.59 14.46 26.15
N GLU A 189 -29.59 13.63 25.11
CA GLU A 189 -30.05 13.97 23.74
C GLU A 189 -29.38 15.22 23.12
N ARG A 190 -28.18 15.57 23.57
CA ARG A 190 -27.41 16.77 23.17
C ARG A 190 -26.39 16.54 22.06
N LEU A 191 -26.46 15.39 21.38
CA LEU A 191 -25.54 15.08 20.28
C LEU A 191 -25.75 15.97 19.05
N GLY A 192 -26.87 16.69 18.94
CA GLY A 192 -27.13 17.60 17.82
C GLY A 192 -27.24 16.88 16.47
N LEU A 193 -27.53 15.58 16.48
CA LEU A 193 -27.72 14.80 15.27
C LEU A 193 -29.04 15.23 14.63
N GLY A 194 -29.01 15.66 13.37
CA GLY A 194 -30.21 16.04 12.60
C GLY A 194 -31.11 14.86 12.23
N VAL A 195 -31.02 13.74 12.94
CA VAL A 195 -31.76 12.50 12.71
C VAL A 195 -32.33 11.98 14.03
N GLN A 196 -33.50 11.36 13.96
CA GLN A 196 -34.13 10.72 15.12
C GLN A 196 -33.22 9.59 15.68
N GLY A 197 -33.13 9.46 17.00
CA GLY A 197 -32.33 8.41 17.65
C GLY A 197 -32.92 6.99 17.49
N ASP A 198 -34.22 6.90 17.17
CA ASP A 198 -34.90 5.64 16.87
C ASP A 198 -34.84 5.36 15.36
N GLY A 199 -34.09 4.32 15.00
CA GLY A 199 -33.93 3.91 13.60
C GLY A 199 -35.23 3.43 12.95
N ALA A 200 -36.14 2.79 13.69
CA ALA A 200 -37.42 2.34 13.15
C ALA A 200 -38.32 3.54 12.82
N LYS A 201 -38.35 4.53 13.72
CA LYS A 201 -39.08 5.78 13.52
C LYS A 201 -38.50 6.60 12.36
N TRP A 202 -37.18 6.75 12.31
CA TRP A 202 -36.50 7.43 11.19
C TRP A 202 -36.79 6.75 9.84
N LEU A 203 -36.74 5.41 9.79
CA LEU A 203 -37.08 4.65 8.58
C LEU A 203 -38.54 4.85 8.16
N ALA A 204 -39.47 4.90 9.10
CA ALA A 204 -40.87 5.16 8.82
C ALA A 204 -41.08 6.57 8.24
N GLU A 205 -40.45 7.58 8.83
CA GLU A 205 -40.47 8.97 8.34
C GLU A 205 -39.86 9.07 6.94
N ALA A 206 -38.69 8.46 6.72
CA ALA A 206 -38.02 8.44 5.42
C ALA A 206 -38.86 7.74 4.34
N ARG A 207 -39.53 6.62 4.68
CA ARG A 207 -40.46 5.92 3.79
C ARG A 207 -41.66 6.78 3.42
N GLN A 208 -42.27 7.46 4.39
CA GLN A 208 -43.40 8.35 4.12
C GLN A 208 -42.98 9.53 3.24
N MET A 209 -41.82 10.13 3.51
CA MET A 209 -41.29 11.24 2.71
C MET A 209 -40.98 10.78 1.27
N LEU A 210 -40.40 9.60 1.10
CA LEU A 210 -40.15 9.00 -0.21
C LEU A 210 -41.44 8.73 -0.97
N ASP A 211 -42.41 8.06 -0.34
CA ASP A 211 -43.72 7.76 -0.95
C ASP A 211 -44.46 9.05 -1.38
N PHE A 212 -44.47 10.06 -0.51
CA PHE A 212 -45.03 11.38 -0.82
C PHE A 212 -44.35 12.02 -2.03
N ASN A 213 -43.01 12.05 -2.05
CA ASN A 213 -42.24 12.65 -3.14
C ASN A 213 -42.40 11.89 -4.46
N LEU A 214 -42.45 10.55 -4.44
CA LEU A 214 -42.71 9.73 -5.62
C LEU A 214 -44.12 9.95 -6.17
N LYS A 215 -45.13 10.01 -5.31
CA LYS A 215 -46.51 10.32 -5.71
C LYS A 215 -46.61 11.72 -6.32
N ARG A 216 -45.95 12.70 -5.72
CA ARG A 216 -45.86 14.09 -6.22
C ARG A 216 -45.14 14.15 -7.57
N LEU A 217 -44.02 13.45 -7.72
CA LEU A 217 -43.28 13.35 -8.97
C LEU A 217 -44.14 12.71 -10.07
N ALA A 218 -44.77 11.57 -9.78
CA ALA A 218 -45.64 10.86 -10.72
C ALA A 218 -46.83 11.72 -11.16
N HIS A 219 -47.45 12.47 -10.25
CA HIS A 219 -48.50 13.43 -10.59
C HIS A 219 -47.99 14.54 -11.51
N ARG A 220 -46.87 15.18 -11.16
CA ARG A 220 -46.28 16.26 -11.96
C ARG A 220 -45.84 15.79 -13.34
N ALA A 221 -45.23 14.60 -13.43
CA ALA A 221 -44.83 13.96 -14.69
C ALA A 221 -46.03 13.74 -15.61
N ARG A 222 -47.13 13.15 -15.09
CA ARG A 222 -48.36 12.95 -15.86
C ARG A 222 -49.01 14.25 -16.31
N SER A 223 -48.93 15.30 -15.50
CA SER A 223 -49.48 16.62 -15.84
C SER A 223 -48.57 17.48 -16.72
N GLY A 224 -47.39 17.01 -17.12
CA GLY A 224 -46.41 17.78 -17.89
C GLY A 224 -45.86 19.01 -17.15
N LYS A 225 -45.89 19.00 -15.81
CA LYS A 225 -45.48 20.12 -14.95
C LYS A 225 -44.06 19.97 -14.39
N LEU A 226 -43.29 19.00 -14.90
CA LEU A 226 -41.88 18.85 -14.55
C LEU A 226 -41.05 19.60 -15.57
N GLU A 227 -40.35 20.62 -15.10
CA GLU A 227 -39.41 21.38 -15.92
C GLU A 227 -38.22 20.51 -16.30
N GLY A 228 -37.84 20.49 -17.58
CA GLY A 228 -36.75 19.67 -18.08
C GLY A 228 -36.96 18.16 -17.96
N VAL A 229 -38.17 17.65 -17.69
CA VAL A 229 -38.43 16.20 -17.61
C VAL A 229 -39.68 15.85 -18.41
N ARG A 230 -39.54 14.94 -19.37
CA ARG A 230 -40.64 14.42 -20.20
C ARG A 230 -40.77 12.91 -20.06
N LEU A 231 -41.98 12.41 -20.19
CA LEU A 231 -42.27 10.97 -20.16
C LEU A 231 -42.79 10.56 -21.55
N GLU A 232 -41.98 9.83 -22.32
CA GLU A 232 -42.31 9.37 -23.68
C GLU A 232 -42.30 7.84 -23.72
N ALA A 233 -43.42 7.22 -24.09
CA ALA A 233 -43.57 5.76 -24.20
C ALA A 233 -43.07 4.96 -22.98
N GLY A 234 -43.26 5.48 -21.76
CA GLY A 234 -42.78 4.85 -20.52
C GLY A 234 -41.32 5.13 -20.17
N THR A 235 -40.61 5.91 -20.97
CA THR A 235 -39.22 6.34 -20.71
C THR A 235 -39.20 7.75 -20.13
N LEU A 236 -38.52 7.92 -19.00
CA LEU A 236 -38.27 9.23 -18.39
C LEU A 236 -37.04 9.87 -19.05
N ILE A 237 -37.25 10.97 -19.77
CA ILE A 237 -36.17 11.74 -20.40
C ILE A 237 -35.96 13.00 -19.58
N VAL A 238 -34.78 13.13 -19.00
CA VAL A 238 -34.34 14.32 -18.24
C VAL A 238 -33.43 15.15 -19.15
N THR A 239 -33.83 16.38 -19.41
CA THR A 239 -33.01 17.36 -20.12
C THR A 239 -31.75 17.62 -19.28
N PRO A 240 -30.55 17.50 -19.87
CA PRO A 240 -29.31 17.85 -19.19
C PRO A 240 -29.36 19.29 -18.67
N ILE A 241 -28.88 19.50 -17.46
CA ILE A 241 -28.72 20.84 -16.91
C ILE A 241 -27.66 21.55 -17.75
N ALA A 242 -27.96 22.78 -18.21
CA ALA A 242 -26.95 23.61 -18.86
C ALA A 242 -25.84 23.91 -17.85
N GLY A 243 -24.58 23.65 -18.23
CA GLY A 243 -23.46 23.99 -17.37
C GLY A 243 -23.36 25.51 -17.21
N ASP A 244 -23.32 25.99 -15.96
CA ASP A 244 -23.10 27.41 -15.65
C ASP A 244 -21.60 27.81 -15.75
N VAL A 245 -20.81 27.07 -16.53
CA VAL A 245 -19.37 27.34 -16.67
C VAL A 245 -19.19 28.57 -17.56
N PRO A 246 -18.58 29.67 -17.07
CA PRO A 246 -18.32 30.84 -17.89
C PRO A 246 -17.36 30.52 -19.03
N ALA A 247 -17.55 31.14 -20.20
CA ALA A 247 -16.67 30.94 -21.36
C ALA A 247 -15.19 31.17 -21.04
N ALA A 248 -14.86 32.19 -20.23
CA ALA A 248 -13.50 32.46 -19.79
C ALA A 248 -12.87 31.31 -18.97
N ALA A 249 -13.68 30.53 -18.24
CA ALA A 249 -13.21 29.36 -17.50
C ALA A 249 -12.94 28.18 -18.44
N GLU A 250 -13.72 28.01 -19.51
CA GLU A 250 -13.43 27.02 -20.55
C GLU A 250 -12.15 27.37 -21.33
N GLU A 251 -11.96 28.64 -21.67
CA GLU A 251 -10.73 29.14 -22.32
C GLU A 251 -9.50 28.89 -21.45
N LEU A 252 -9.57 29.23 -20.15
CA LEU A 252 -8.48 28.96 -19.21
C LEU A 252 -8.22 27.46 -19.04
N ASN A 253 -9.26 26.63 -18.99
CA ASN A 253 -9.10 25.18 -18.88
C ASN A 253 -8.43 24.60 -20.13
N ALA A 254 -8.73 25.13 -21.32
CA ALA A 254 -8.05 24.74 -22.56
C ALA A 254 -6.56 25.13 -22.54
N GLU A 255 -6.24 26.37 -22.15
CA GLU A 255 -4.84 26.83 -22.03
C GLU A 255 -4.06 26.00 -21.02
N ILE A 256 -4.66 25.69 -19.85
CA ILE A 256 -4.05 24.81 -18.86
C ILE A 256 -3.85 23.41 -19.42
N SER A 257 -4.86 22.84 -20.09
CA SER A 257 -4.78 21.50 -20.65
C SER A 257 -3.69 21.37 -21.70
N ASP A 258 -3.49 22.39 -22.54
CA ASP A 258 -2.45 22.43 -23.56
C ASP A 258 -1.02 22.49 -22.98
N MET A 259 -0.86 22.97 -21.75
CA MET A 259 0.42 22.98 -21.05
C MET A 259 0.83 21.61 -20.49
N TYR A 260 -0.12 20.67 -20.34
CA TYR A 260 0.16 19.35 -19.80
C TYR A 260 0.24 18.28 -20.90
N PRO A 261 1.21 17.35 -20.82
CA PRO A 261 1.21 16.20 -21.70
C PRO A 261 -0.05 15.36 -21.44
N MET A 262 -0.71 14.94 -22.51
CA MET A 262 -1.86 14.06 -22.42
C MET A 262 -1.37 12.64 -22.08
N VAL A 263 -1.40 12.30 -20.79
CA VAL A 263 -1.02 10.98 -20.29
C VAL A 263 -2.27 10.11 -20.17
N GLU A 264 -2.20 8.86 -20.66
CA GLU A 264 -3.28 7.90 -20.43
C GLU A 264 -3.30 7.56 -18.92
N VAL A 265 -4.45 7.71 -18.26
CA VAL A 265 -4.59 7.44 -16.81
C VAL A 265 -4.05 6.05 -16.39
N PRO A 266 -4.22 4.97 -17.19
CA PRO A 266 -3.59 3.68 -16.89
C PRO A 266 -2.05 3.72 -16.83
N ASP A 267 -1.39 4.54 -17.65
CA ASP A 267 0.07 4.69 -17.61
C ASP A 267 0.53 5.42 -16.35
N LEU A 268 -0.21 6.45 -15.92
CA LEU A 268 0.05 7.12 -14.65
C LEU A 268 -0.10 6.14 -13.48
N LEU A 269 -1.15 5.31 -13.49
CA LEU A 269 -1.35 4.30 -12.45
C LEU A 269 -0.26 3.22 -12.47
N ARG A 270 0.26 2.87 -13.65
CA ARG A 270 1.38 1.96 -13.78
C ARG A 270 2.67 2.57 -13.20
N GLU A 271 2.95 3.83 -13.46
CA GLU A 271 4.08 4.54 -12.86
C GLU A 271 3.98 4.59 -11.32
N VAL A 272 2.79 4.87 -10.79
CA VAL A 272 2.54 4.81 -9.34
C VAL A 272 2.73 3.40 -8.79
N HIS A 273 2.34 2.37 -9.55
CA HIS A 273 2.62 0.98 -9.18
C HIS A 273 4.11 0.69 -9.14
N ASP A 274 4.90 1.17 -10.11
CA ASP A 274 6.35 0.99 -10.12
C ASP A 274 7.02 1.62 -8.88
N TRP A 275 6.45 2.71 -8.34
CA TRP A 275 6.97 3.35 -7.12
C TRP A 275 6.56 2.66 -5.82
N THR A 276 5.36 2.09 -5.78
CA THR A 276 4.71 1.70 -4.52
C THR A 276 4.47 0.20 -4.39
N GLY A 277 4.52 -0.55 -5.49
CA GLY A 277 4.12 -1.94 -5.54
C GLY A 277 2.62 -2.17 -5.32
N PHE A 278 1.77 -1.13 -5.36
CA PHE A 278 0.40 -1.25 -4.86
C PHE A 278 -0.45 -2.30 -5.61
N ALA A 279 -0.23 -2.46 -6.93
CA ALA A 279 -0.97 -3.42 -7.73
C ALA A 279 -0.69 -4.88 -7.33
N ASP A 280 0.46 -5.17 -6.72
CA ASP A 280 0.84 -6.53 -6.26
C ASP A 280 -0.04 -6.99 -5.08
N HIS A 281 -0.72 -6.07 -4.41
CA HIS A 281 -1.64 -6.38 -3.32
C HIS A 281 -3.05 -6.77 -3.80
N PHE A 282 -3.36 -6.55 -5.09
CA PHE A 282 -4.61 -7.04 -5.65
C PHE A 282 -4.50 -8.53 -5.91
N THR A 283 -5.49 -9.29 -5.46
CA THR A 283 -5.57 -10.74 -5.67
C THR A 283 -6.96 -11.12 -6.12
N HIS A 284 -7.05 -12.16 -6.94
CA HIS A 284 -8.34 -12.67 -7.40
C HIS A 284 -9.12 -13.18 -6.18
N VAL A 285 -10.33 -12.63 -5.95
CA VAL A 285 -11.14 -12.87 -4.74
C VAL A 285 -11.34 -14.36 -4.40
N ARG A 286 -11.51 -15.21 -5.42
CA ARG A 286 -11.71 -16.66 -5.24
C ARG A 286 -10.43 -17.50 -5.13
N THR A 287 -9.39 -17.21 -5.92
CA THR A 287 -8.21 -18.09 -6.05
C THR A 287 -6.98 -17.55 -5.32
N GLY A 288 -6.95 -16.25 -4.99
CA GLY A 288 -5.79 -15.58 -4.42
C GLY A 288 -4.67 -15.32 -5.43
N ASP A 289 -4.90 -15.61 -6.72
CA ASP A 289 -3.88 -15.43 -7.76
C ASP A 289 -3.57 -13.94 -7.97
N VAL A 290 -2.35 -13.65 -8.39
CA VAL A 290 -1.92 -12.31 -8.82
C VAL A 290 -2.43 -11.98 -10.23
N PRO A 291 -2.67 -10.69 -10.53
CA PRO A 291 -3.15 -10.25 -11.84
C PRO A 291 -2.23 -10.70 -12.96
N ARG A 292 -2.80 -11.45 -13.93
CA ARG A 292 -2.06 -11.88 -15.13
C ARG A 292 -1.70 -10.72 -16.05
N ASN A 293 -2.44 -9.62 -15.96
CA ASN A 293 -2.21 -8.40 -16.72
C ASN A 293 -2.54 -7.20 -15.83
N ALA A 294 -1.49 -6.52 -15.33
CA ALA A 294 -1.63 -5.35 -14.47
C ALA A 294 -2.41 -4.22 -15.16
N SER A 295 -2.21 -3.99 -16.46
CA SER A 295 -2.95 -2.97 -17.21
C SER A 295 -4.45 -3.27 -17.27
N ALA A 296 -4.84 -4.54 -17.41
CA ALA A 296 -6.25 -4.93 -17.38
C ALA A 296 -6.88 -4.76 -16.00
N MET A 297 -6.13 -5.08 -14.95
CA MET A 297 -6.54 -4.84 -13.56
C MET A 297 -6.70 -3.34 -13.27
N LEU A 298 -5.75 -2.50 -13.68
CA LEU A 298 -5.83 -1.04 -13.54
C LEU A 298 -7.01 -0.46 -14.33
N ALA A 299 -7.28 -0.98 -15.53
CA ALA A 299 -8.50 -0.65 -16.27
C ALA A 299 -9.76 -1.04 -15.48
N GLY A 300 -9.76 -2.18 -14.77
CA GLY A 300 -10.85 -2.57 -13.85
C GLY A 300 -11.06 -1.58 -12.71
N VAL A 301 -9.97 -1.17 -12.04
CA VAL A 301 -10.01 -0.15 -11.00
C VAL A 301 -10.61 1.16 -11.55
N LEU A 302 -10.21 1.58 -12.74
CA LEU A 302 -10.77 2.76 -13.39
C LEU A 302 -12.23 2.58 -13.81
N ALA A 303 -12.63 1.37 -14.19
CA ALA A 303 -14.00 1.06 -14.60
C ALA A 303 -14.95 1.18 -13.43
N ASP A 304 -14.53 0.69 -12.26
CA ASP A 304 -15.27 0.80 -11.01
C ASP A 304 -15.26 2.23 -10.48
N ALA A 305 -14.11 2.91 -10.49
CA ALA A 305 -14.00 4.30 -10.03
C ALA A 305 -14.89 5.28 -10.82
N ASN A 306 -15.10 5.03 -12.11
CA ASN A 306 -15.89 5.88 -13.00
C ASN A 306 -17.29 5.32 -13.34
N ASN A 307 -17.73 4.23 -12.69
CA ASN A 307 -19.01 3.56 -12.97
C ASN A 307 -19.23 3.20 -14.46
N LEU A 308 -18.15 3.01 -15.22
CA LEU A 308 -18.20 2.64 -16.64
C LEU A 308 -18.49 1.15 -16.81
N GLY A 309 -17.99 0.33 -15.87
CA GLY A 309 -18.04 -1.13 -15.93
C GLY A 309 -17.10 -1.73 -17.00
N SER A 310 -16.86 -3.04 -16.90
CA SER A 310 -15.83 -3.74 -17.67
C SER A 310 -16.03 -3.69 -19.19
N LYS A 311 -17.27 -3.70 -19.68
CA LYS A 311 -17.56 -3.64 -21.12
C LYS A 311 -17.22 -2.30 -21.76
N ARG A 312 -17.63 -1.19 -21.14
CA ARG A 312 -17.35 0.15 -21.66
C ARG A 312 -15.88 0.50 -21.50
N MET A 313 -15.26 0.05 -20.41
CA MET A 313 -13.83 0.23 -20.22
C MET A 313 -13.01 -0.54 -21.25
N ALA A 314 -13.39 -1.79 -21.58
CA ALA A 314 -12.73 -2.55 -22.65
C ALA A 314 -12.85 -1.86 -24.02
N SER A 315 -13.98 -1.22 -24.34
CA SER A 315 -14.09 -0.43 -25.59
C SER A 315 -13.24 0.84 -25.60
N ALA A 316 -12.91 1.39 -24.42
CA ALA A 316 -12.05 2.56 -24.27
C ALA A 316 -10.56 2.20 -24.16
N SER A 317 -10.24 0.93 -23.92
CA SER A 317 -8.87 0.46 -23.69
C SER A 317 -8.33 -0.30 -24.91
N LYS A 318 -7.15 0.10 -25.42
CA LYS A 318 -6.52 -0.63 -26.53
C LYS A 318 -5.97 -1.97 -26.04
N GLY A 319 -6.39 -3.06 -26.68
CA GLY A 319 -5.84 -4.40 -26.44
C GLY A 319 -6.30 -5.09 -25.15
N ILE A 320 -7.30 -4.56 -24.45
CA ILE A 320 -7.83 -5.13 -23.21
C ILE A 320 -9.30 -5.54 -23.41
N SER A 321 -9.61 -6.81 -23.15
CA SER A 321 -10.97 -7.34 -23.23
C SER A 321 -11.73 -7.20 -21.91
N ALA A 322 -13.07 -7.12 -21.97
CA ALA A 322 -13.91 -7.03 -20.76
C ALA A 322 -13.73 -8.24 -19.82
N HIS A 323 -13.38 -9.40 -20.36
CA HIS A 323 -13.06 -10.60 -19.59
C HIS A 323 -11.74 -10.45 -18.81
N GLN A 324 -10.74 -9.79 -19.38
CA GLN A 324 -9.48 -9.51 -18.67
C GLN A 324 -9.65 -8.45 -17.58
N ILE A 325 -10.61 -7.53 -17.76
CA ILE A 325 -10.94 -6.50 -16.76
C ILE A 325 -11.73 -7.09 -15.59
N GLY A 326 -12.67 -7.98 -15.88
CA GLY A 326 -13.48 -8.64 -14.85
C GLY A 326 -12.82 -9.85 -14.19
N TRP A 327 -11.51 -10.02 -14.41
CA TRP A 327 -10.72 -11.09 -13.81
C TRP A 327 -10.47 -10.80 -12.33
#